data_AF-A0A1S1N6B3-F1
#
_entry.id   AF-A0A1S1N6B3-F1
#
_cell.length_a   1.000
_cell.length_b   1.000
_cell.length_c   1.000
_cell.angle_alpha   90.00
_cell.angle_beta   90.00
_cell.angle_gamma   90.00
#
_symmetry.space_group_name_H-M   'P 1'
#
loop_
_entity.id
_entity.type
_entity.pdbx_description
1 polymer ?
#
loop_
_entity_poly.entity_id
_entity_poly.type
_entity_poly.pdbx_seq_one_letter_code
_entity_poly.pdbx_strand_id
1 'polypeptide(L)'
;MKINCTTKSIQLAIKQSVIATSLMTITMGTAIAHNNPGYSHDDHIGYSNPNWMASIQNGALLSEMSIPGTHDSGAYNFGGDAVETQTMSLSTQLNSGIRAWDIRLGSCLLEIPSALCVYHGVAPQYIAFDSVLQEAENFLTANPSETVLMRIKHEIGTKAMFEHFVNADLNRVDHLLYKGQSDNPTMGEMRGKIVILQNYDGADKGIPWSSFDTQDNYNLDTNWDLYSKWESVKGHLDKSSSGATVTKYINFLSGSGGSFPYFVASGHSSPATGASRLSTGKTIGVFPNSYPDFPRVACAFNPFIWGEDCTIAFEGTNTLTMDRLNNNPILRAGIVYADFPGGGLIDSVIRKNESLTARRSTVNNVDFAWSSSGPIEGMHCRMISEPSDPNTWHDNYFCSSRDVGMRWSSSGPIGGMKCTQILEPSDPHTWHDNYLCLPGSSEFGFQWSYSGSENANAVQWHEAADPHTWMDNYLTVIHGDTLVQSSYLEANEQIVSHDGRHRLLMQSDGNLVIYSNNQPIWATNTPGSTAVRAHLTNGIFGIGGNLTLLDAQNQVVWQTNSSGVNTRLVMQSDGNLVIYDANNAPVWASNTCCR
;
A
#
# COMPACT_ATOMS: atom_id res chain seq x y z
N MET A 1 35.30 79.79 -56.44
CA MET A 1 36.34 79.02 -57.16
C MET A 1 35.65 77.83 -57.80
N LYS A 2 35.41 77.87 -59.12
CA LYS A 2 34.85 76.78 -59.92
C LYS A 2 36.02 75.95 -60.45
N ILE A 3 35.97 74.62 -60.33
CA ILE A 3 36.76 73.69 -61.14
C ILE A 3 35.83 72.57 -61.62
N ASN A 4 35.93 72.30 -62.92
CA ASN A 4 35.08 71.44 -63.74
C ASN A 4 35.48 69.95 -63.70
N CYS A 5 34.44 69.10 -63.70
CA CYS A 5 34.18 67.93 -64.56
C CYS A 5 35.29 66.89 -64.86
N THR A 6 34.96 65.61 -64.67
CA THR A 6 34.96 64.62 -65.78
C THR A 6 34.19 63.35 -65.40
N THR A 7 33.25 62.99 -66.27
CA THR A 7 32.51 61.73 -66.33
C THR A 7 33.40 60.63 -66.91
N LYS A 8 33.46 59.47 -66.24
CA LYS A 8 33.81 58.19 -66.87
C LYS A 8 32.80 57.13 -66.44
N SER A 9 32.01 56.70 -67.42
CA SER A 9 31.10 55.56 -67.34
C SER A 9 31.91 54.26 -67.33
N ILE A 10 31.69 53.40 -66.33
CA ILE A 10 32.04 51.99 -66.39
C ILE A 10 30.77 51.22 -66.07
N GLN A 11 30.27 50.49 -67.06
CA GLN A 11 29.20 49.52 -66.90
C GLN A 11 29.68 48.41 -65.95
N LEU A 12 28.92 48.15 -64.89
CA LEU A 12 29.00 46.89 -64.17
C LEU A 12 27.61 46.26 -64.14
N ALA A 13 27.54 45.06 -64.71
CA ALA A 13 26.34 44.27 -64.89
C ALA A 13 25.58 44.07 -63.56
N ILE A 14 24.29 44.40 -63.58
CA ILE A 14 23.36 44.07 -62.51
C ILE A 14 23.16 42.55 -62.55
N LYS A 15 23.85 41.81 -61.67
CA LYS A 15 23.35 40.50 -61.24
C LYS A 15 22.27 40.76 -60.20
N GLN A 16 21.02 40.57 -60.59
CA GLN A 16 19.90 40.47 -59.66
C GLN A 16 20.11 39.21 -58.81
N SER A 17 20.73 39.36 -57.64
CA SER A 17 20.54 38.40 -56.55
C SER A 17 19.26 38.79 -55.83
N VAL A 18 18.17 38.10 -56.15
CA VAL A 18 16.98 38.06 -55.30
C VAL A 18 17.41 37.37 -54.00
N ILE A 19 17.83 38.14 -53.01
CA ILE A 19 17.84 37.66 -51.64
C ILE A 19 16.38 37.64 -51.23
N ALA A 20 15.74 36.48 -51.41
CA ALA A 20 14.48 36.18 -50.77
C ALA A 20 14.72 36.31 -49.27
N THR A 21 14.28 37.42 -48.69
CA THR A 21 14.18 37.58 -47.24
C THR A 21 13.04 36.67 -46.84
N SER A 22 13.34 35.38 -46.62
CA SER A 22 12.44 34.49 -45.93
C SER A 22 12.28 35.05 -44.53
N LEU A 23 11.24 35.85 -44.34
CA LEU A 23 10.69 36.15 -43.03
C LEU A 23 10.26 34.77 -42.48
N MET A 24 11.18 34.09 -41.78
CA MET A 24 10.80 33.05 -40.85
C MET A 24 9.93 33.76 -39.83
N THR A 25 8.61 33.65 -40.01
CA THR A 25 7.67 33.80 -38.93
C THR A 25 8.15 32.83 -37.85
N ILE A 26 8.87 33.34 -36.87
CA ILE A 26 9.04 32.67 -35.59
C ILE A 26 7.63 32.61 -35.04
N THR A 27 6.93 31.51 -35.33
CA THR A 27 5.78 31.12 -34.54
C THR A 27 6.29 31.05 -33.11
N MET A 28 5.91 32.03 -32.28
CA MET A 28 6.06 31.90 -30.85
C MET A 28 5.40 30.57 -30.49
N GLY A 29 6.24 29.58 -30.14
CA GLY A 29 5.75 28.27 -29.74
C GLY A 29 4.75 28.51 -28.62
N THR A 30 3.52 28.03 -28.81
CA THR A 30 2.56 27.92 -27.73
C THR A 30 3.28 27.27 -26.56
N ALA A 31 3.29 27.92 -25.38
CA ALA A 31 3.76 27.28 -24.17
C ALA A 31 3.05 25.93 -24.08
N ILE A 32 3.79 24.82 -24.23
CA ILE A 32 3.20 23.50 -24.17
C ILE A 32 2.89 23.28 -22.69
N ALA A 33 1.61 23.38 -22.35
CA ALA A 33 1.15 23.08 -21.00
C ALA A 33 1.58 21.66 -20.66
N HIS A 34 2.31 21.49 -19.57
CA HIS A 34 2.64 20.17 -19.05
C HIS A 34 1.73 19.92 -17.84
N ASN A 35 0.64 19.20 -18.07
CA ASN A 35 -0.28 18.80 -17.02
C ASN A 35 -0.05 17.32 -16.71
N ASN A 36 0.51 17.02 -15.55
CA ASN A 36 0.79 15.66 -15.10
C ASN A 36 0.21 15.45 -13.69
N PRO A 37 -0.51 14.34 -13.45
CA PRO A 37 -1.21 14.13 -12.18
C PRO A 37 -0.28 13.89 -10.99
N GLY A 38 1.05 13.75 -11.20
CA GLY A 38 2.03 13.67 -10.13
C GLY A 38 2.21 14.97 -9.35
N TYR A 39 1.90 16.12 -9.94
CA TYR A 39 2.12 17.45 -9.36
C TYR A 39 0.87 18.31 -9.44
N SER A 40 0.57 19.05 -8.36
CA SER A 40 -0.50 20.06 -8.36
C SER A 40 -0.16 21.21 -7.42
N HIS A 41 -0.23 22.43 -7.95
CA HIS A 41 -0.10 23.66 -7.16
C HIS A 41 -1.46 24.33 -6.92
N ASP A 42 -2.55 23.67 -7.32
CA ASP A 42 -3.89 24.08 -6.95
C ASP A 42 -4.18 23.64 -5.51
N ASP A 43 -4.99 24.42 -4.79
CA ASP A 43 -5.44 24.08 -3.44
C ASP A 43 -6.48 22.95 -3.44
N HIS A 44 -7.21 22.79 -4.55
CA HIS A 44 -8.16 21.71 -4.83
C HIS A 44 -7.65 20.85 -6.00
N ILE A 45 -7.05 19.72 -5.67
CA ILE A 45 -6.38 18.86 -6.67
C ILE A 45 -7.34 17.92 -7.44
N GLY A 46 -8.64 17.97 -7.14
CA GLY A 46 -9.66 17.16 -7.82
C GLY A 46 -9.59 15.65 -7.55
N TYR A 47 -8.86 15.23 -6.51
CA TYR A 47 -8.72 13.83 -6.08
C TYR A 47 -9.10 13.70 -4.61
N SER A 48 -9.82 12.64 -4.25
CA SER A 48 -10.21 12.36 -2.87
C SER A 48 -10.16 10.86 -2.60
N ASN A 49 -9.55 10.51 -1.46
CA ASN A 49 -9.46 9.15 -0.97
C ASN A 49 -9.30 9.15 0.57
N PRO A 50 -10.36 9.54 1.32
CA PRO A 50 -10.28 9.80 2.75
C PRO A 50 -10.24 8.53 3.61
N ASN A 51 -10.45 7.34 3.05
CA ASN A 51 -10.61 6.10 3.81
C ASN A 51 -9.83 4.90 3.22
N TRP A 52 -8.76 5.14 2.46
CA TRP A 52 -8.03 4.05 1.79
C TRP A 52 -7.42 3.02 2.75
N MET A 53 -7.04 3.42 3.98
CA MET A 53 -6.48 2.50 4.96
C MET A 53 -7.53 1.56 5.56
N ALA A 54 -8.84 1.81 5.38
CA ALA A 54 -9.92 0.91 5.79
C ALA A 54 -9.70 -0.51 5.27
N SER A 55 -9.30 -0.62 4.00
CA SER A 55 -9.07 -1.89 3.35
C SER A 55 -7.82 -2.65 3.83
N ILE A 56 -6.86 -2.00 4.48
CA ILE A 56 -5.60 -2.64 4.93
C ILE A 56 -5.86 -3.55 6.12
N GLN A 57 -5.26 -4.73 6.16
CA GLN A 57 -5.45 -5.65 7.30
C GLN A 57 -4.89 -5.09 8.61
N ASN A 58 -5.59 -5.37 9.72
CA ASN A 58 -5.15 -4.97 11.06
C ASN A 58 -3.76 -5.49 11.42
N GLY A 59 -3.32 -6.62 10.89
CA GLY A 59 -2.00 -7.20 11.16
C GLY A 59 -0.85 -6.60 10.35
N ALA A 60 -1.12 -5.80 9.31
CA ALA A 60 -0.08 -5.19 8.50
C ALA A 60 0.77 -4.22 9.35
N LEU A 61 2.09 -4.33 9.27
CA LEU A 61 3.00 -3.50 10.06
C LEU A 61 3.22 -2.14 9.39
N LEU A 62 3.53 -1.11 10.19
CA LEU A 62 3.94 0.20 9.69
C LEU A 62 5.07 0.10 8.66
N SER A 63 6.04 -0.79 8.91
CA SER A 63 7.17 -1.04 8.02
C SER A 63 6.78 -1.64 6.67
N GLU A 64 5.62 -2.28 6.55
CA GLU A 64 5.15 -2.90 5.30
C GLU A 64 4.38 -1.92 4.41
N MET A 65 3.83 -0.86 5.00
CA MET A 65 2.97 0.09 4.30
C MET A 65 3.74 1.09 3.44
N SER A 66 3.11 1.51 2.35
CA SER A 66 3.52 2.64 1.51
C SER A 66 2.57 3.82 1.76
N ILE A 67 3.08 4.90 2.34
CA ILE A 67 2.23 5.96 2.87
C ILE A 67 2.58 7.29 2.19
N PRO A 68 1.62 7.96 1.52
CA PRO A 68 1.86 9.28 0.98
C PRO A 68 1.91 10.31 2.12
N GLY A 69 2.92 11.16 2.07
CA GLY A 69 3.19 12.22 3.02
C GLY A 69 3.49 13.56 2.36
N THR A 70 3.40 14.63 3.14
CA THR A 70 3.64 16.00 2.70
C THR A 70 4.78 16.64 3.49
N HIS A 71 5.84 17.06 2.80
CA HIS A 71 6.95 17.75 3.43
C HIS A 71 6.53 19.17 3.85
N ASP A 72 6.95 19.60 5.05
CA ASP A 72 6.52 20.86 5.68
C ASP A 72 5.00 21.07 5.53
N SER A 73 4.19 20.14 6.04
CA SER A 73 2.76 20.01 5.69
C SER A 73 1.93 21.27 5.93
N GLY A 74 2.34 22.14 6.85
CA GLY A 74 1.66 23.40 7.14
C GLY A 74 2.20 24.62 6.38
N ALA A 75 3.17 24.46 5.47
CA ALA A 75 3.76 25.56 4.72
C ALA A 75 2.97 25.89 3.44
N TYR A 76 1.74 26.41 3.64
CA TYR A 76 0.81 26.81 2.57
C TYR A 76 0.21 28.22 2.75
N ASN A 77 0.65 28.99 3.75
CA ASN A 77 0.05 30.29 4.08
C ASN A 77 0.97 31.49 3.83
N PHE A 78 2.28 31.33 3.98
CA PHE A 78 3.21 32.46 3.96
C PHE A 78 4.61 32.10 3.48
N GLY A 79 5.21 33.04 2.74
CA GLY A 79 6.61 33.00 2.32
C GLY A 79 6.82 32.81 0.81
N GLY A 80 5.75 32.53 0.04
CA GLY A 80 5.77 32.43 -1.42
C GLY A 80 6.61 31.27 -1.94
N ASP A 81 6.94 31.28 -3.23
CA ASP A 81 7.60 30.18 -3.97
C ASP A 81 8.87 29.59 -3.32
N ALA A 82 9.57 30.34 -2.45
CA ALA A 82 10.79 29.87 -1.77
C ALA A 82 10.53 29.08 -0.48
N VAL A 83 9.33 29.22 0.08
CA VAL A 83 8.95 28.69 1.39
C VAL A 83 7.73 27.79 1.28
N GLU A 84 6.78 28.10 0.42
CA GLU A 84 5.61 27.25 0.25
C GLU A 84 6.02 25.90 -0.33
N THR A 85 5.55 24.84 0.32
CA THR A 85 5.75 23.44 -0.10
C THR A 85 4.43 22.75 -0.37
N GLN A 86 3.33 23.35 0.07
CA GLN A 86 1.98 22.85 -0.12
C GLN A 86 1.07 24.01 -0.54
N THR A 87 0.01 23.69 -1.28
CA THR A 87 -1.14 24.57 -1.53
C THR A 87 -2.42 24.02 -0.94
N MET A 88 -2.48 22.70 -0.73
CA MET A 88 -3.54 22.04 -0.01
C MET A 88 -3.50 22.41 1.47
N SER A 89 -4.65 22.79 2.03
CA SER A 89 -4.84 22.84 3.48
C SER A 89 -4.61 21.46 4.11
N LEU A 90 -4.35 21.41 5.42
CA LEU A 90 -4.21 20.14 6.15
C LEU A 90 -5.45 19.23 5.94
N SER A 91 -6.65 19.80 6.00
CA SER A 91 -7.90 19.06 5.73
C SER A 91 -7.92 18.47 4.32
N THR A 92 -7.54 19.26 3.31
CA THR A 92 -7.49 18.81 1.91
C THR A 92 -6.45 17.70 1.73
N GLN A 93 -5.30 17.78 2.39
CA GLN A 93 -4.27 16.73 2.36
C GLN A 93 -4.84 15.39 2.85
N LEU A 94 -5.49 15.37 4.03
CA LEU A 94 -6.08 14.13 4.58
C LEU A 94 -7.18 13.59 3.67
N ASN A 95 -8.08 14.46 3.20
CA ASN A 95 -9.17 14.05 2.29
C ASN A 95 -8.66 13.55 0.93
N SER A 96 -7.47 13.98 0.51
CA SER A 96 -6.81 13.51 -0.72
C SER A 96 -6.06 12.19 -0.53
N GLY A 97 -5.91 11.69 0.70
CA GLY A 97 -5.25 10.41 0.99
C GLY A 97 -3.88 10.52 1.68
N ILE A 98 -3.38 11.73 1.95
CA ILE A 98 -2.16 11.92 2.77
C ILE A 98 -2.39 11.38 4.18
N ARG A 99 -1.42 10.64 4.72
CA ARG A 99 -1.48 10.10 6.09
C ARG A 99 -0.20 10.34 6.89
N ALA A 100 0.80 11.00 6.30
CA ALA A 100 2.03 11.36 6.97
C ALA A 100 2.31 12.86 6.86
N TRP A 101 2.28 13.55 8.00
CA TRP A 101 2.54 14.98 8.10
C TRP A 101 3.91 15.27 8.70
N ASP A 102 4.66 16.16 8.05
CA ASP A 102 5.86 16.80 8.57
C ASP A 102 5.50 18.15 9.21
N ILE A 103 5.28 18.16 10.53
CA ILE A 103 4.90 19.34 11.30
C ILE A 103 6.11 19.91 12.02
N ARG A 104 6.50 21.12 11.61
CA ARG A 104 7.67 21.82 12.13
C ARG A 104 7.24 23.02 12.95
N LEU A 105 7.67 23.06 14.20
CA LEU A 105 7.10 23.93 15.22
C LEU A 105 8.15 24.87 15.81
N GLY A 106 7.70 26.06 16.17
CA GLY A 106 8.44 27.02 16.98
C GLY A 106 7.49 27.82 17.85
N SER A 107 8.04 28.64 18.75
CA SER A 107 7.22 29.52 19.59
C SER A 107 6.42 30.51 18.73
N CYS A 108 5.13 30.68 19.02
CA CYS A 108 4.29 31.65 18.32
C CYS A 108 4.79 33.08 18.54
N LEU A 109 4.87 33.88 17.46
CA LEU A 109 5.33 35.28 17.52
C LEU A 109 4.25 36.27 18.01
N LEU A 110 2.97 35.89 17.96
CA LEU A 110 1.86 36.86 18.04
C LEU A 110 1.00 36.81 19.29
N GLU A 111 1.01 35.77 20.13
CA GLU A 111 0.27 35.80 21.40
C GLU A 111 0.69 34.65 22.34
N ILE A 112 0.96 35.01 23.61
CA ILE A 112 1.29 34.15 24.76
C ILE A 112 2.63 33.39 24.64
N PRO A 113 3.58 33.54 25.60
CA PRO A 113 4.89 32.86 25.60
C PRO A 113 4.82 31.34 25.86
N SER A 114 3.71 30.69 25.50
CA SER A 114 3.40 29.31 25.91
C SER A 114 2.72 28.44 24.84
N ALA A 115 2.68 28.88 23.58
CA ALA A 115 2.06 28.12 22.48
C ALA A 115 3.06 27.86 21.33
N LEU A 116 2.83 26.74 20.63
CA LEU A 116 3.59 26.36 19.43
C LEU A 116 2.80 26.69 18.15
N CYS A 117 3.52 27.18 17.15
CA CYS A 117 3.00 27.49 15.83
C CYS A 117 3.85 26.79 14.76
N VAL A 118 3.26 26.56 13.59
CA VAL A 118 3.93 25.97 12.44
C VAL A 118 4.86 26.99 11.76
N TYR A 119 6.05 26.53 11.39
CA TYR A 119 7.09 27.30 10.68
C TYR A 119 7.67 26.50 9.52
N HIS A 120 8.23 27.23 8.56
CA HIS A 120 9.23 26.70 7.64
C HIS A 120 10.45 27.64 7.70
N GLY A 121 11.54 27.16 8.29
CA GLY A 121 12.69 27.98 8.65
C GLY A 121 12.28 29.14 9.57
N VAL A 122 12.50 30.37 9.10
CA VAL A 122 12.12 31.60 9.83
C VAL A 122 10.72 32.11 9.51
N ALA A 123 10.04 31.50 8.53
CA ALA A 123 8.75 31.97 8.04
C ALA A 123 7.60 31.35 8.86
N PRO A 124 6.83 32.16 9.63
CA PRO A 124 5.66 31.68 10.35
C PRO A 124 4.53 31.35 9.37
N GLN A 125 3.85 30.22 9.58
CA GLN A 125 2.70 29.83 8.75
C GLN A 125 1.36 30.24 9.35
N TYR A 126 1.37 30.92 10.50
CA TYR A 126 0.18 31.41 11.21
C TYR A 126 -0.84 30.30 11.55
N ILE A 127 -0.37 29.07 11.70
CA ILE A 127 -1.15 27.91 12.15
C ILE A 127 -0.66 27.52 13.53
N ALA A 128 -1.54 27.53 14.52
CA ALA A 128 -1.22 27.05 15.86
C ALA A 128 -1.22 25.51 15.89
N PHE A 129 -0.35 24.91 16.70
CA PHE A 129 -0.22 23.44 16.76
C PHE A 129 -1.51 22.76 17.25
N ASP A 130 -2.27 23.43 18.12
CA ASP A 130 -3.58 22.95 18.57
C ASP A 130 -4.58 22.78 17.42
N SER A 131 -4.53 23.65 16.42
CA SER A 131 -5.37 23.61 15.23
C SER A 131 -4.98 22.44 14.33
N VAL A 132 -3.68 22.11 14.26
CA VAL A 132 -3.20 20.90 13.57
C VAL A 132 -3.74 19.63 14.24
N LEU A 133 -3.68 19.58 15.58
CA LEU A 133 -4.20 18.44 16.34
C LEU A 133 -5.72 18.32 16.21
N GLN A 134 -6.45 19.44 16.23
CA GLN A 134 -7.89 19.46 16.02
C GLN A 134 -8.28 18.95 14.64
N GLU A 135 -7.52 19.29 13.59
CA GLU A 135 -7.78 18.79 12.23
C GLU A 135 -7.59 17.27 12.16
N ALA A 136 -6.53 16.74 12.77
CA ALA A 136 -6.31 15.29 12.86
C ALA A 136 -7.43 14.59 13.65
N GLU A 137 -7.88 15.17 14.78
CA GLU A 137 -9.01 14.65 15.56
C GLU A 137 -10.31 14.62 14.75
N ASN A 138 -10.63 15.73 14.07
CA ASN A 138 -11.83 15.81 13.24
C ASN A 138 -11.83 14.74 12.15
N PHE A 139 -10.69 14.57 11.47
CA PHE A 139 -10.54 13.57 10.41
C PHE A 139 -10.64 12.14 10.93
N LEU A 140 -9.94 11.81 12.03
CA LEU A 140 -9.96 10.46 12.62
C LEU A 140 -11.31 10.12 13.26
N THR A 141 -12.04 11.12 13.74
CA THR A 141 -13.42 10.94 14.21
C THR A 141 -14.36 10.60 13.05
N ALA A 142 -14.18 11.25 11.89
CA ALA A 142 -14.96 10.97 10.68
C ALA A 142 -14.53 9.67 9.97
N ASN A 143 -13.25 9.28 10.10
CA ASN A 143 -12.65 8.13 9.42
C ASN A 143 -11.87 7.26 10.44
N PRO A 144 -12.56 6.54 11.35
CA PRO A 144 -11.91 5.81 12.45
C PRO A 144 -11.05 4.63 11.98
N SER A 145 -11.19 4.22 10.72
CA SER A 145 -10.32 3.24 10.10
C SER A 145 -8.91 3.77 9.81
N GLU A 146 -8.73 5.08 9.72
CA GLU A 146 -7.46 5.67 9.29
C GLU A 146 -6.50 5.90 10.47
N THR A 147 -5.26 6.24 10.16
CA THR A 147 -4.30 6.76 11.14
C THR A 147 -3.61 7.99 10.56
N VAL A 148 -3.14 8.90 11.43
CA VAL A 148 -2.30 10.03 11.01
C VAL A 148 -0.93 9.88 11.65
N LEU A 149 0.09 9.66 10.82
CA LEU A 149 1.48 9.76 11.23
C LEU A 149 1.87 11.25 11.28
N MET A 150 2.29 11.73 12.45
CA MET A 150 2.64 13.13 12.64
C MET A 150 4.08 13.24 13.11
N ARG A 151 4.98 13.61 12.20
CA ARG A 151 6.33 14.01 12.58
C ARG A 151 6.26 15.37 13.25
N ILE A 152 6.82 15.44 14.45
CA ILE A 152 6.98 16.70 15.19
C ILE A 152 8.47 17.02 15.23
N LYS A 153 8.83 18.18 14.70
CA LYS A 153 10.22 18.68 14.68
C LYS A 153 10.29 20.09 15.25
N HIS A 154 11.30 20.37 16.06
CA HIS A 154 11.65 21.74 16.44
C HIS A 154 12.28 22.47 15.24
N GLU A 155 11.69 23.59 14.85
CA GLU A 155 12.13 24.42 13.72
C GLU A 155 12.92 25.63 14.20
N ILE A 156 12.35 26.42 15.10
CA ILE A 156 12.92 27.69 15.57
C ILE A 156 12.57 27.95 17.03
N GLY A 157 13.41 28.73 17.72
CA GLY A 157 13.24 29.08 19.12
C GLY A 157 14.15 28.27 20.05
N THR A 158 13.80 28.25 21.34
CA THR A 158 14.61 27.56 22.34
C THR A 158 14.12 26.13 22.55
N LYS A 159 15.05 25.17 22.41
CA LYS A 159 14.76 23.74 22.65
C LYS A 159 14.35 23.44 24.09
N ALA A 160 14.82 24.23 25.06
CA ALA A 160 14.65 23.97 26.49
C ALA A 160 13.18 23.90 26.95
N MET A 161 12.27 24.58 26.26
CA MET A 161 10.83 24.55 26.57
C MET A 161 9.99 23.86 25.49
N PHE A 162 10.62 23.42 24.40
CA PHE A 162 9.90 22.83 23.27
C PHE A 162 9.13 21.58 23.68
N GLU A 163 9.81 20.64 24.35
CA GLU A 163 9.18 19.43 24.88
C GLU A 163 8.02 19.76 25.82
N HIS A 164 8.18 20.75 26.69
CA HIS A 164 7.14 21.14 27.63
C HIS A 164 5.85 21.58 26.92
N PHE A 165 5.96 22.41 25.88
CA PHE A 165 4.80 22.86 25.11
C PHE A 165 4.21 21.78 24.22
N VAL A 166 5.04 20.97 23.55
CA VAL A 166 4.56 19.79 22.81
C VAL A 166 3.76 18.89 23.73
N ASN A 167 4.27 18.59 24.93
CA ASN A 167 3.56 17.76 25.90
C ASN A 167 2.25 18.40 26.38
N ALA A 168 2.22 19.71 26.60
CA ALA A 168 0.99 20.41 26.97
C ALA A 168 -0.09 20.28 25.89
N ASP A 169 0.29 20.39 24.62
CA ASP A 169 -0.61 20.26 23.48
C ASP A 169 -1.08 18.81 23.28
N LEU A 170 -0.14 17.85 23.29
CA LEU A 170 -0.42 16.43 23.13
C LEU A 170 -1.31 15.86 24.25
N ASN A 171 -1.16 16.34 25.50
CA ASN A 171 -2.01 15.90 26.61
C ASN A 171 -3.50 16.21 26.39
N ARG A 172 -3.83 17.20 25.54
CA ARG A 172 -5.24 17.53 25.22
C ARG A 172 -5.89 16.51 24.29
N VAL A 173 -5.09 15.78 23.53
CA VAL A 173 -5.53 14.73 22.60
C VAL A 173 -5.00 13.34 22.98
N ASP A 174 -4.69 13.15 24.27
CA ASP A 174 -4.08 11.91 24.81
C ASP A 174 -4.91 10.65 24.53
N HIS A 175 -6.23 10.78 24.33
CA HIS A 175 -7.11 9.67 23.92
C HIS A 175 -6.89 9.20 22.48
N LEU A 176 -6.34 10.06 21.62
CA LEU A 176 -6.05 9.78 20.21
C LEU A 176 -4.60 9.33 19.98
N LEU A 177 -3.70 9.48 20.94
CA LEU A 177 -2.31 9.09 20.72
C LEU A 177 -2.16 7.56 20.72
N TYR A 178 -1.37 7.05 19.79
CA TYR A 178 -0.85 5.68 19.89
C TYR A 178 0.11 5.60 21.09
N LYS A 179 -0.12 4.63 21.97
CA LYS A 179 0.62 4.43 23.23
C LYS A 179 1.34 3.08 23.32
N GLY A 180 1.32 2.30 22.23
CA GLY A 180 1.98 1.01 22.21
C GLY A 180 3.49 1.14 22.37
N GLN A 181 4.12 0.06 22.82
CA GLN A 181 5.57 0.02 23.10
C GLN A 181 6.39 -0.39 21.86
N SER A 182 5.72 -0.76 20.76
CA SER A 182 6.38 -1.12 19.50
C SER A 182 6.71 0.13 18.70
N ASP A 183 7.94 0.19 18.19
CA ASP A 183 8.38 1.17 17.19
C ASP A 183 7.95 0.76 15.77
N ASN A 184 7.30 -0.40 15.62
CA ASN A 184 6.72 -0.90 14.38
C ASN A 184 5.32 -1.46 14.65
N PRO A 185 4.33 -0.59 14.95
CA PRO A 185 2.97 -1.01 15.25
C PRO A 185 2.27 -1.63 14.06
N THR A 186 1.24 -2.42 14.36
CA THR A 186 0.30 -2.96 13.38
C THR A 186 -0.77 -1.92 13.01
N MET A 187 -1.39 -2.03 11.84
CA MET A 187 -2.47 -1.14 11.41
C MET A 187 -3.60 -1.10 12.44
N GLY A 188 -3.98 -2.24 13.01
CA GLY A 188 -5.04 -2.35 14.02
C GLY A 188 -4.75 -1.54 15.29
N GLU A 189 -3.48 -1.44 15.70
CA GLU A 189 -3.07 -0.59 16.83
C GLU A 189 -3.08 0.90 16.49
N MET A 190 -2.91 1.24 15.21
CA MET A 190 -2.85 2.63 14.72
C MET A 190 -4.20 3.22 14.33
N ARG A 191 -5.22 2.40 14.03
CA ARG A 191 -6.55 2.89 13.61
C ARG A 191 -7.17 3.85 14.63
N GLY A 192 -7.68 4.97 14.14
CA GLY A 192 -8.25 6.04 14.95
C GLY A 192 -7.24 6.77 15.82
N LYS A 193 -5.93 6.58 15.59
CA LYS A 193 -4.85 7.19 16.37
C LYS A 193 -3.96 8.12 15.56
N ILE A 194 -3.41 9.09 16.27
CA ILE A 194 -2.25 9.88 15.85
C ILE A 194 -1.01 9.13 16.33
N VAL A 195 -0.12 8.78 15.40
CA VAL A 195 1.17 8.17 15.71
C VAL A 195 2.25 9.24 15.59
N ILE A 196 2.85 9.61 16.73
CA ILE A 196 3.89 10.62 16.75
C ILE A 196 5.18 10.02 16.18
N LEU A 197 5.75 10.68 15.17
CA LEU A 197 7.12 10.41 14.71
C LEU A 197 8.04 11.45 15.36
N GLN A 198 8.63 11.09 16.49
CA GLN A 198 9.29 12.05 17.38
C GLN A 198 10.66 12.45 16.82
N ASN A 199 10.77 13.71 16.37
CA ASN A 199 12.01 14.31 15.88
C ASN A 199 12.41 15.54 16.71
N TYR A 200 12.45 15.36 18.03
CA TYR A 200 12.93 16.33 19.01
C TYR A 200 13.43 15.61 20.26
N ASP A 201 14.29 16.27 21.02
CA ASP A 201 14.82 15.76 22.28
C ASP A 201 13.73 15.81 23.38
N GLY A 202 13.46 14.69 24.07
CA GLY A 202 12.48 14.63 25.14
C GLY A 202 12.10 13.21 25.56
N ALA A 203 11.14 13.09 26.48
CA ALA A 203 10.54 11.82 26.85
C ALA A 203 9.86 11.16 25.64
N ASP A 204 9.82 9.83 25.65
CA ASP A 204 9.25 9.06 24.56
C ASP A 204 7.72 9.26 24.48
N LYS A 205 7.25 9.72 23.30
CA LYS A 205 5.84 9.98 22.98
C LYS A 205 5.37 9.23 21.74
N GLY A 206 6.23 8.42 21.10
CA GLY A 206 5.87 7.74 19.87
C GLY A 206 7.04 7.00 19.26
N ILE A 207 7.11 6.97 17.93
CA ILE A 207 8.17 6.26 17.22
C ILE A 207 9.36 7.22 17.06
N PRO A 208 10.56 6.87 17.55
CA PRO A 208 11.74 7.71 17.37
C PRO A 208 12.06 7.91 15.89
N TRP A 209 12.21 9.16 15.45
CA TRP A 209 12.53 9.48 14.05
C TRP A 209 13.81 8.79 13.56
N SER A 210 14.79 8.61 14.45
CA SER A 210 16.04 7.93 14.15
C SER A 210 15.91 6.42 13.87
N SER A 211 14.74 5.82 14.14
CA SER A 211 14.47 4.40 13.83
C SER A 211 14.17 4.15 12.35
N PHE A 212 13.98 5.20 11.55
CA PHE A 212 13.66 5.11 10.14
C PHE A 212 14.92 5.21 9.26
N ASP A 213 14.99 4.36 8.25
CA ASP A 213 15.96 4.48 7.16
C ASP A 213 15.53 5.60 6.21
N THR A 214 16.19 6.75 6.29
CA THR A 214 15.72 8.00 5.69
C THR A 214 16.65 8.50 4.58
N GLN A 215 16.09 8.87 3.43
CA GLN A 215 16.73 9.70 2.42
C GLN A 215 16.20 11.13 2.49
N ASP A 216 17.08 12.10 2.78
CA ASP A 216 16.75 13.53 2.92
C ASP A 216 17.84 14.44 2.32
N ASN A 217 18.31 14.12 1.12
CA ASN A 217 19.26 14.95 0.35
C ASN A 217 18.53 16.16 -0.26
N TYR A 218 18.10 17.12 0.57
CA TYR A 218 17.24 18.24 0.15
C TYR A 218 17.99 19.41 -0.50
N ASN A 219 19.28 19.60 -0.23
CA ASN A 219 20.01 20.80 -0.66
C ASN A 219 20.46 20.71 -2.12
N LEU A 220 20.00 21.65 -2.94
CA LEU A 220 20.45 21.89 -4.31
C LEU A 220 21.21 23.23 -4.35
N ASP A 221 22.35 23.29 -5.05
CA ASP A 221 23.05 24.57 -5.28
C ASP A 221 22.46 25.29 -6.49
N THR A 222 21.94 24.54 -7.47
CA THR A 222 21.24 25.03 -8.66
C THR A 222 20.18 24.05 -9.16
N ASN A 223 19.35 24.49 -10.11
CA ASN A 223 18.39 23.63 -10.82
C ASN A 223 19.03 22.39 -11.48
N TRP A 224 20.32 22.42 -11.83
CA TRP A 224 21.00 21.29 -12.49
C TRP A 224 21.33 20.14 -11.53
N ASP A 225 21.20 20.35 -10.22
CA ASP A 225 21.37 19.31 -9.20
C ASP A 225 20.11 18.45 -9.02
N LEU A 226 18.98 18.84 -9.65
CA LEU A 226 17.72 18.11 -9.59
C LEU A 226 17.86 16.63 -9.97
N TYR A 227 18.72 16.33 -10.96
CA TYR A 227 18.92 14.93 -11.34
C TYR A 227 19.62 14.12 -10.25
N SER A 228 20.58 14.69 -9.51
CA SER A 228 21.24 14.02 -8.39
C SER A 228 20.29 13.83 -7.19
N LYS A 229 19.38 14.79 -6.97
CA LYS A 229 18.25 14.60 -6.05
C LYS A 229 17.39 13.41 -6.49
N TRP A 230 17.02 13.35 -7.77
CA TRP A 230 16.26 12.24 -8.32
C TRP A 230 16.98 10.89 -8.18
N GLU A 231 18.30 10.83 -8.41
CA GLU A 231 19.08 9.60 -8.20
C GLU A 231 19.02 9.12 -6.75
N SER A 232 19.03 10.04 -5.78
CA SER A 232 18.85 9.72 -4.36
C SER A 232 17.45 9.15 -4.08
N VAL A 233 16.40 9.77 -4.63
CA VAL A 233 15.01 9.30 -4.52
C VAL A 233 14.86 7.91 -5.14
N LYS A 234 15.34 7.75 -6.37
CA LYS A 234 15.27 6.50 -7.15
C LYS A 234 15.96 5.35 -6.42
N GLY A 235 17.19 5.59 -5.95
CA GLY A 235 17.94 4.57 -5.20
C GLY A 235 17.25 4.16 -3.90
N HIS A 236 16.58 5.09 -3.22
CA HIS A 236 15.86 4.78 -1.98
C HIS A 236 14.54 4.04 -2.23
N LEU A 237 13.83 4.32 -3.32
CA LEU A 237 12.67 3.51 -3.77
C LEU A 237 13.07 2.06 -4.07
N ASP A 238 14.22 1.87 -4.73
CA ASP A 238 14.72 0.52 -5.01
C ASP A 238 15.09 -0.20 -3.71
N LYS A 239 15.72 0.53 -2.77
CA LYS A 239 16.09 0.02 -1.44
C LYS A 239 14.88 -0.37 -0.61
N SER A 240 13.82 0.43 -0.57
CA SER A 240 12.60 0.12 0.21
C SER A 240 11.82 -1.05 -0.39
N SER A 241 11.85 -1.18 -1.73
CA SER A 241 11.21 -2.27 -2.46
C SER A 241 11.87 -3.63 -2.23
N SER A 242 13.21 -3.69 -2.18
CA SER A 242 13.95 -4.95 -1.95
C SER A 242 14.41 -5.15 -0.50
N GLY A 243 14.16 -4.18 0.37
CA GLY A 243 14.61 -4.15 1.75
C GLY A 243 13.82 -5.10 2.67
N ALA A 244 14.32 -5.30 3.89
CA ALA A 244 13.66 -6.15 4.87
C ALA A 244 12.26 -5.62 5.24
N THR A 245 11.29 -6.52 5.46
CA THR A 245 9.90 -6.15 5.78
C THR A 245 9.79 -5.40 7.10
N VAL A 246 10.70 -5.65 8.05
CA VAL A 246 10.77 -5.00 9.37
C VAL A 246 11.37 -3.59 9.36
N THR A 247 12.04 -3.19 8.27
CA THR A 247 12.67 -1.87 8.18
C THR A 247 11.65 -0.83 7.73
N LYS A 248 11.57 0.29 8.46
CA LYS A 248 10.73 1.43 8.12
C LYS A 248 11.54 2.40 7.25
N TYR A 249 11.03 2.77 6.09
CA TYR A 249 11.71 3.62 5.11
C TYR A 249 11.01 4.97 4.97
N ILE A 250 11.80 6.04 4.85
CA ILE A 250 11.33 7.39 4.56
C ILE A 250 12.09 7.95 3.36
N ASN A 251 11.37 8.45 2.36
CA ASN A 251 11.95 9.04 1.17
C ASN A 251 11.38 10.44 0.95
N PHE A 252 12.21 11.48 1.11
CA PHE A 252 11.83 12.85 0.78
C PHE A 252 12.09 13.12 -0.70
N LEU A 253 11.02 13.48 -1.42
CA LEU A 253 11.07 13.96 -2.80
C LEU A 253 11.45 15.45 -2.88
N SER A 254 11.24 16.17 -1.78
CA SER A 254 11.43 17.62 -1.65
C SER A 254 12.90 18.05 -1.74
N GLY A 255 13.11 19.32 -2.09
CA GLY A 255 14.42 19.94 -2.15
C GLY A 255 14.34 21.45 -2.27
N SER A 256 15.39 22.14 -1.84
CA SER A 256 15.47 23.60 -1.79
C SER A 256 16.93 24.09 -1.79
N GLY A 257 17.14 25.38 -1.54
CA GLY A 257 18.45 26.03 -1.58
C GLY A 257 18.55 26.95 -2.79
N GLY A 258 19.28 26.52 -3.81
CA GLY A 258 19.38 27.19 -5.12
C GLY A 258 18.26 26.88 -6.11
N SER A 259 17.23 26.16 -5.67
CA SER A 259 16.02 25.83 -6.44
C SER A 259 14.78 26.03 -5.60
N PHE A 260 13.67 26.37 -6.26
CA PHE A 260 12.36 26.47 -5.60
C PHE A 260 11.75 25.08 -5.37
N PRO A 261 11.05 24.83 -4.24
CA PRO A 261 10.32 23.59 -3.97
C PRO A 261 9.42 23.14 -5.15
N TYR A 262 8.66 24.07 -5.73
CA TYR A 262 7.80 23.76 -6.88
C TYR A 262 8.61 23.25 -8.09
N PHE A 263 9.82 23.77 -8.31
CA PHE A 263 10.69 23.35 -9.41
C PHE A 263 11.23 21.94 -9.16
N VAL A 264 11.60 21.61 -7.93
CA VAL A 264 12.06 20.24 -7.59
C VAL A 264 10.92 19.24 -7.77
N ALA A 265 9.71 19.59 -7.35
CA ALA A 265 8.53 18.74 -7.47
C ALA A 265 8.07 18.52 -8.92
N SER A 266 8.20 19.53 -9.81
CA SER A 266 7.59 19.52 -11.15
C SER A 266 8.55 19.64 -12.35
N GLY A 267 9.72 20.25 -12.18
CA GLY A 267 10.60 20.68 -13.28
C GLY A 267 10.05 21.87 -14.09
N HIS A 268 8.96 22.51 -13.63
CA HIS A 268 8.28 23.59 -14.34
C HIS A 268 8.98 24.94 -14.21
N SER A 269 8.83 25.80 -15.22
CA SER A 269 9.37 27.16 -15.21
C SER A 269 8.65 28.13 -14.26
N SER A 270 7.51 27.73 -13.71
CA SER A 270 6.68 28.50 -12.78
C SER A 270 5.82 27.52 -11.95
N PRO A 271 5.28 27.93 -10.79
CA PRO A 271 4.53 27.04 -9.92
C PRO A 271 3.21 26.51 -10.49
N ALA A 272 2.63 27.13 -11.54
CA ALA A 272 1.32 26.69 -12.03
C ALA A 272 1.28 25.19 -12.42
N THR A 273 0.20 24.50 -12.04
CA THR A 273 -0.01 23.05 -12.30
C THR A 273 0.23 22.66 -13.76
N GLY A 274 -0.20 23.49 -14.71
CA GLY A 274 -0.02 23.26 -16.15
C GLY A 274 1.18 23.98 -16.79
N ALA A 275 2.12 24.51 -16.01
CA ALA A 275 3.26 25.24 -16.55
C ALA A 275 4.16 24.37 -17.44
N SER A 276 4.90 25.00 -18.36
CA SER A 276 5.85 24.27 -19.20
C SER A 276 7.09 23.83 -18.39
N ARG A 277 7.64 22.67 -18.73
CA ARG A 277 8.95 22.23 -18.23
C ARG A 277 10.07 23.17 -18.67
N LEU A 278 11.07 23.36 -17.83
CA LEU A 278 12.28 24.11 -18.17
C LEU A 278 13.24 23.26 -19.01
N SER A 279 13.90 23.85 -20.01
CA SER A 279 14.97 23.19 -20.77
C SER A 279 16.25 23.08 -19.94
N THR A 280 16.93 21.93 -20.01
CA THR A 280 18.27 21.76 -19.38
C THR A 280 19.39 22.44 -20.16
N GLY A 281 19.10 22.91 -21.38
CA GLY A 281 20.09 23.40 -22.35
C GLY A 281 20.87 22.29 -23.07
N LYS A 282 20.58 21.00 -22.81
CA LYS A 282 21.21 19.86 -23.47
C LYS A 282 20.28 19.23 -24.51
N THR A 283 20.85 18.71 -25.59
CA THR A 283 20.14 17.91 -26.60
C THR A 283 20.76 16.52 -26.75
N ILE A 284 19.97 15.55 -27.20
CA ILE A 284 20.43 14.14 -27.32
C ILE A 284 21.49 13.94 -28.41
N GLY A 285 21.53 14.82 -29.42
CA GLY A 285 22.52 14.77 -30.48
C GLY A 285 23.95 15.04 -30.01
N VAL A 286 24.09 15.83 -28.94
CA VAL A 286 25.40 16.18 -28.35
C VAL A 286 25.61 15.46 -27.02
N PHE A 287 24.56 15.27 -26.23
CA PHE A 287 24.61 14.71 -24.88
C PHE A 287 23.65 13.52 -24.71
N PRO A 288 23.79 12.44 -25.49
CA PRO A 288 22.79 11.36 -25.54
C PRO A 288 22.55 10.68 -24.19
N ASN A 289 23.59 10.58 -23.36
CA ASN A 289 23.56 9.89 -22.07
C ASN A 289 23.29 10.81 -20.88
N SER A 290 23.09 12.12 -21.09
CA SER A 290 22.74 13.02 -19.99
C SER A 290 21.31 12.78 -19.53
N TYR A 291 21.11 12.70 -18.22
CA TYR A 291 19.80 12.65 -17.56
C TYR A 291 18.83 11.66 -18.23
N PRO A 292 19.17 10.35 -18.27
CA PRO A 292 18.38 9.36 -19.01
C PRO A 292 16.90 9.30 -18.62
N ASP A 293 16.56 9.59 -17.36
CA ASP A 293 15.16 9.57 -16.89
C ASP A 293 14.36 10.83 -17.27
N PHE A 294 15.02 11.92 -17.68
CA PHE A 294 14.34 13.15 -18.06
C PHE A 294 13.70 13.05 -19.46
N PRO A 295 12.57 13.73 -19.73
CA PRO A 295 11.87 13.63 -21.00
C PRO A 295 12.66 14.25 -22.15
N ARG A 296 12.55 13.62 -23.32
CA ARG A 296 13.04 14.14 -24.60
C ARG A 296 11.90 14.86 -25.30
N VAL A 297 12.02 16.17 -25.47
CA VAL A 297 10.96 17.05 -25.97
C VAL A 297 11.46 17.92 -27.12
N ALA A 298 10.53 18.56 -27.84
CA ALA A 298 10.84 19.47 -28.94
C ALA A 298 11.83 18.87 -29.96
N CYS A 299 11.56 17.63 -30.37
CA CYS A 299 12.40 16.89 -31.31
C CYS A 299 12.28 17.46 -32.73
N ALA A 300 13.42 17.62 -33.39
CA ALA A 300 13.48 18.06 -34.78
C ALA A 300 14.63 17.36 -35.52
N PHE A 301 14.50 17.22 -36.84
CA PHE A 301 15.59 16.70 -37.67
C PHE A 301 16.78 17.67 -37.65
N ASN A 302 17.95 17.18 -37.23
CA ASN A 302 19.20 17.93 -37.17
C ASN A 302 20.15 17.46 -38.28
N PRO A 303 20.42 18.29 -39.30
CA PRO A 303 21.25 17.91 -40.45
C PRO A 303 22.74 17.73 -40.10
N PHE A 304 23.20 18.25 -38.96
CA PHE A 304 24.61 18.13 -38.54
C PHE A 304 24.95 16.75 -37.97
N ILE A 305 23.98 16.07 -37.37
CA ILE A 305 24.11 14.71 -36.85
C ILE A 305 23.36 13.68 -37.71
N TRP A 306 22.71 14.14 -38.78
CA TRP A 306 21.92 13.31 -39.70
C TRP A 306 20.87 12.44 -38.99
N GLY A 307 20.15 13.04 -38.04
CA GLY A 307 19.19 12.32 -37.19
C GLY A 307 18.24 13.26 -36.45
N GLU A 308 17.34 12.68 -35.67
CA GLU A 308 16.44 13.42 -34.79
C GLU A 308 17.20 13.92 -33.55
N ASP A 309 17.07 15.21 -33.25
CA ASP A 309 17.66 15.85 -32.07
C ASP A 309 16.55 16.45 -31.20
N CYS A 310 16.45 15.95 -29.98
CA CYS A 310 15.50 16.37 -28.97
C CYS A 310 16.18 17.16 -27.87
N THR A 311 15.49 18.17 -27.36
CA THR A 311 15.88 18.86 -26.13
C THR A 311 15.59 17.96 -24.93
N ILE A 312 16.52 17.91 -23.97
CA ILE A 312 16.29 17.28 -22.67
C ILE A 312 15.70 18.35 -21.75
N ALA A 313 14.46 18.14 -21.28
CA ALA A 313 13.79 19.04 -20.34
C ALA A 313 13.88 18.49 -18.91
N PHE A 314 13.86 19.37 -17.91
CA PHE A 314 13.76 18.95 -16.52
C PHE A 314 12.42 18.24 -16.26
N GLU A 315 12.43 17.22 -15.42
CA GLU A 315 11.23 16.60 -14.86
C GLU A 315 11.37 16.53 -13.35
N GLY A 316 10.27 16.85 -12.66
CA GLY A 316 10.24 16.90 -11.22
C GLY A 316 10.25 15.53 -10.55
N THR A 317 10.67 15.51 -9.29
CA THR A 317 10.73 14.28 -8.49
C THR A 317 9.36 13.64 -8.30
N ASN A 318 8.27 14.41 -8.29
CA ASN A 318 6.92 13.85 -8.16
C ASN A 318 6.53 13.02 -9.38
N THR A 319 6.64 13.60 -10.59
CA THR A 319 6.32 12.90 -11.84
C THR A 319 7.19 11.66 -12.01
N LEU A 320 8.50 11.80 -11.81
CA LEU A 320 9.44 10.68 -11.95
C LEU A 320 9.16 9.56 -10.94
N THR A 321 8.80 9.91 -9.70
CA THR A 321 8.42 8.93 -8.68
C THR A 321 7.12 8.22 -9.05
N MET A 322 6.08 8.96 -9.45
CA MET A 322 4.80 8.40 -9.90
C MET A 322 5.00 7.42 -11.06
N ASP A 323 5.74 7.83 -12.10
CA ASP A 323 6.03 6.99 -13.26
C ASP A 323 6.84 5.75 -12.87
N ARG A 324 7.79 5.88 -11.94
CA ARG A 324 8.55 4.73 -11.44
C ARG A 324 7.64 3.75 -10.71
N LEU A 325 6.77 4.23 -9.82
CA LEU A 325 5.82 3.41 -9.07
C LEU A 325 4.86 2.67 -10.01
N ASN A 326 4.41 3.29 -11.10
CA ASN A 326 3.46 2.69 -12.03
C ASN A 326 4.10 1.70 -13.01
N ASN A 327 5.32 1.97 -13.47
CA ASN A 327 5.93 1.21 -14.58
C ASN A 327 6.99 0.18 -14.15
N ASN A 328 7.38 0.16 -12.88
CA ASN A 328 8.43 -0.74 -12.37
C ASN A 328 7.87 -1.65 -11.26
N PRO A 329 8.50 -2.80 -10.99
CA PRO A 329 8.10 -3.70 -9.91
C PRO A 329 8.53 -3.17 -8.54
N ILE A 330 8.16 -1.92 -8.22
CA ILE A 330 8.24 -1.41 -6.85
C ILE A 330 7.12 -2.07 -6.07
N LEU A 331 7.49 -2.90 -5.09
CA LEU A 331 6.57 -3.63 -4.23
C LEU A 331 6.14 -2.80 -3.01
N ARG A 332 7.06 -1.98 -2.49
CA ARG A 332 6.85 -1.14 -1.31
C ARG A 332 7.69 0.12 -1.44
N ALA A 333 7.07 1.28 -1.20
CA ALA A 333 7.75 2.58 -1.28
C ALA A 333 8.21 3.10 0.09
N GLY A 334 7.57 2.66 1.19
CA GLY A 334 7.73 3.28 2.51
C GLY A 334 6.92 4.59 2.62
N ILE A 335 7.29 5.47 3.55
CA ILE A 335 6.67 6.80 3.66
C ILE A 335 7.32 7.74 2.64
N VAL A 336 6.53 8.29 1.72
CA VAL A 336 7.02 9.18 0.65
C VAL A 336 6.54 10.60 0.93
N TYR A 337 7.44 11.48 1.38
CA TYR A 337 7.13 12.89 1.62
C TYR A 337 7.37 13.70 0.35
N ALA A 338 6.36 14.43 -0.11
CA ALA A 338 6.40 15.25 -1.32
C ALA A 338 6.02 16.71 -1.06
N ASP A 339 6.55 17.61 -1.89
CA ASP A 339 6.04 18.98 -2.04
C ASP A 339 4.98 18.97 -3.15
N PHE A 340 3.84 19.64 -2.95
CA PHE A 340 2.78 19.79 -3.96
C PHE A 340 2.35 18.48 -4.66
N PRO A 341 2.10 17.37 -3.92
CA PRO A 341 1.73 16.11 -4.54
C PRO A 341 0.38 16.24 -5.25
N GLY A 342 0.34 15.85 -6.53
CA GLY A 342 -0.91 15.68 -7.26
C GLY A 342 -1.57 14.35 -6.96
N GLY A 343 -2.86 14.21 -7.30
CA GLY A 343 -3.65 13.01 -7.02
C GLY A 343 -3.05 11.72 -7.59
N GLY A 344 -2.39 11.79 -8.75
CA GLY A 344 -1.74 10.63 -9.37
C GLY A 344 -0.55 10.10 -8.58
N LEU A 345 0.29 10.98 -8.00
CA LEU A 345 1.38 10.54 -7.12
C LEU A 345 0.83 9.92 -5.84
N ILE A 346 -0.17 10.55 -5.22
CA ILE A 346 -0.79 10.07 -3.99
C ILE A 346 -1.36 8.66 -4.21
N ASP A 347 -2.16 8.49 -5.26
CA ASP A 347 -2.77 7.23 -5.67
C ASP A 347 -1.72 6.15 -6.01
N SER A 348 -0.65 6.52 -6.74
CA SER A 348 0.46 5.61 -7.05
C SER A 348 1.17 5.06 -5.81
N VAL A 349 1.28 5.85 -4.74
CA VAL A 349 1.84 5.38 -3.46
C VAL A 349 0.83 4.47 -2.75
N ILE A 350 -0.45 4.87 -2.70
CA ILE A 350 -1.52 4.11 -2.03
C ILE A 350 -1.67 2.70 -2.63
N ARG A 351 -1.65 2.56 -3.97
CA ARG A 351 -1.75 1.24 -4.65
C ARG A 351 -0.67 0.25 -4.26
N LYS A 352 0.46 0.70 -3.71
CA LYS A 352 1.51 -0.20 -3.22
C LYS A 352 1.12 -0.97 -1.96
N ASN A 353 -0.06 -0.70 -1.42
CA ASN A 353 -0.62 -1.45 -0.30
C ASN A 353 -1.61 -2.55 -0.74
N GLU A 354 -1.87 -2.76 -2.03
CA GLU A 354 -2.84 -3.76 -2.51
C GLU A 354 -2.58 -5.18 -1.99
N SER A 355 -1.31 -5.56 -1.74
CA SER A 355 -0.99 -6.86 -1.12
C SER A 355 -1.39 -6.94 0.36
N LEU A 356 -1.57 -5.81 1.03
CA LEU A 356 -1.97 -5.69 2.43
C LEU A 356 -3.49 -5.59 2.60
N THR A 357 -4.25 -5.36 1.53
CA THR A 357 -5.71 -5.16 1.60
C THR A 357 -6.49 -6.48 1.50
N ALA A 358 -6.03 -7.41 0.66
CA ALA A 358 -6.63 -8.74 0.59
C ALA A 358 -5.87 -9.69 1.53
N ARG A 359 -6.55 -10.29 2.53
CA ARG A 359 -5.99 -11.50 3.16
C ARG A 359 -5.92 -12.55 2.05
N ARG A 360 -4.75 -12.69 1.43
CA ARG A 360 -4.49 -13.81 0.53
C ARG A 360 -4.30 -15.03 1.39
N SER A 361 -5.25 -15.94 1.32
CA SER A 361 -5.05 -17.26 1.90
C SER A 361 -4.40 -18.13 0.83
N THR A 362 -3.30 -18.79 1.17
CA THR A 362 -2.69 -19.80 0.31
C THR A 362 -2.95 -21.18 0.92
N VAL A 363 -3.87 -21.94 0.32
CA VAL A 363 -4.16 -23.32 0.73
C VAL A 363 -3.81 -24.25 -0.43
N ASN A 364 -3.09 -25.34 -0.17
CA ASN A 364 -2.61 -26.28 -1.18
C ASN A 364 -1.97 -25.60 -2.42
N ASN A 365 -1.17 -24.56 -2.18
CA ASN A 365 -0.48 -23.79 -3.22
C ASN A 365 -1.44 -23.08 -4.22
N VAL A 366 -2.62 -22.69 -3.74
CA VAL A 366 -3.59 -21.86 -4.45
C VAL A 366 -3.89 -20.63 -3.59
N ASP A 367 -3.76 -19.46 -4.18
CA ASP A 367 -4.06 -18.20 -3.50
C ASP A 367 -5.54 -17.86 -3.67
N PHE A 368 -6.17 -17.43 -2.59
CA PHE A 368 -7.56 -16.99 -2.54
C PHE A 368 -7.61 -15.55 -2.04
N ALA A 369 -8.41 -14.69 -2.68
CA ALA A 369 -8.46 -13.27 -2.38
C ALA A 369 -9.87 -12.72 -2.56
N TRP A 370 -10.17 -11.64 -1.85
CA TRP A 370 -11.38 -10.84 -2.02
C TRP A 370 -11.04 -9.52 -2.71
N SER A 371 -11.95 -9.03 -3.54
CA SER A 371 -11.90 -7.69 -4.14
C SER A 371 -13.29 -7.08 -4.16
N SER A 372 -13.41 -5.85 -3.71
CA SER A 372 -14.62 -5.02 -3.80
C SER A 372 -14.55 -3.96 -4.90
N SER A 373 -13.57 -4.07 -5.81
CA SER A 373 -13.33 -3.08 -6.88
C SER A 373 -13.20 -3.74 -8.26
N GLY A 374 -13.84 -4.89 -8.47
CA GLY A 374 -13.78 -5.65 -9.71
C GLY A 374 -12.92 -6.92 -9.62
N PRO A 375 -12.83 -7.70 -10.71
CA PRO A 375 -12.04 -8.93 -10.73
C PRO A 375 -10.54 -8.62 -10.65
N ILE A 376 -9.81 -9.41 -9.87
CA ILE A 376 -8.34 -9.31 -9.75
C ILE A 376 -7.69 -9.86 -11.04
N GLU A 377 -6.86 -9.04 -11.68
CA GLU A 377 -6.17 -9.41 -12.91
C GLU A 377 -5.32 -10.69 -12.73
N GLY A 378 -5.42 -11.61 -13.68
CA GLY A 378 -4.69 -12.89 -13.66
C GLY A 378 -5.26 -13.96 -12.72
N MET A 379 -6.34 -13.69 -11.99
CA MET A 379 -7.02 -14.68 -11.14
C MET A 379 -8.36 -15.14 -11.72
N HIS A 380 -8.84 -16.28 -11.25
CA HIS A 380 -10.16 -16.81 -11.56
C HIS A 380 -11.17 -16.30 -10.53
N CYS A 381 -11.92 -15.26 -10.90
CA CYS A 381 -12.81 -14.55 -10.01
C CYS A 381 -14.27 -14.96 -10.19
N ARG A 382 -14.96 -15.16 -9.07
CA ARG A 382 -16.41 -15.34 -9.02
C ARG A 382 -17.06 -14.09 -8.44
N MET A 383 -17.92 -13.47 -9.25
CA MET A 383 -18.78 -12.38 -8.78
C MET A 383 -19.70 -12.88 -7.68
N ILE A 384 -19.73 -12.14 -6.58
CA ILE A 384 -20.64 -12.32 -5.47
C ILE A 384 -21.70 -11.23 -5.61
N SER A 385 -22.95 -11.63 -5.84
CA SER A 385 -24.02 -10.69 -6.19
C SER A 385 -25.35 -11.15 -5.60
N GLU A 386 -26.06 -10.23 -4.93
CA GLU A 386 -27.44 -10.41 -4.52
C GLU A 386 -28.37 -9.53 -5.37
N PRO A 387 -29.21 -10.10 -6.26
CA PRO A 387 -30.10 -9.33 -7.13
C PRO A 387 -31.20 -8.52 -6.41
N SER A 388 -31.39 -8.76 -5.12
CA SER A 388 -32.44 -8.17 -4.28
C SER A 388 -31.99 -6.92 -3.52
N ASP A 389 -30.69 -6.62 -3.49
CA ASP A 389 -30.13 -5.43 -2.84
C ASP A 389 -29.97 -4.28 -3.88
N PRO A 390 -30.59 -3.10 -3.65
CA PRO A 390 -30.51 -1.97 -4.57
C PRO A 390 -29.15 -1.23 -4.59
N ASN A 391 -28.16 -1.57 -3.75
CA ASN A 391 -26.84 -0.94 -3.75
C ASN A 391 -25.70 -1.91 -4.18
N THR A 392 -24.86 -1.44 -5.10
CA THR A 392 -23.43 -1.79 -5.32
C THR A 392 -22.89 -3.23 -5.39
N TRP A 393 -23.67 -4.32 -5.36
CA TRP A 393 -23.15 -5.71 -5.50
C TRP A 393 -22.77 -6.15 -6.95
N HIS A 394 -22.08 -5.30 -7.72
CA HIS A 394 -21.66 -5.61 -9.10
C HIS A 394 -20.14 -5.69 -9.32
N ASP A 395 -19.36 -5.29 -8.33
CA ASP A 395 -17.90 -5.24 -8.36
C ASP A 395 -17.23 -6.08 -7.25
N ASN A 396 -18.02 -6.83 -6.48
CA ASN A 396 -17.55 -7.77 -5.46
C ASN A 396 -17.17 -9.14 -6.06
N TYR A 397 -15.93 -9.57 -5.85
CA TYR A 397 -15.39 -10.82 -6.37
C TYR A 397 -14.58 -11.58 -5.32
N PHE A 398 -14.81 -12.88 -5.26
CA PHE A 398 -13.90 -13.82 -4.61
C PHE A 398 -13.09 -14.59 -5.66
N CYS A 399 -11.78 -14.53 -5.57
CA CYS A 399 -10.85 -14.96 -6.61
C CYS A 399 -9.93 -16.07 -6.12
N SER A 400 -9.54 -16.96 -7.04
CA SER A 400 -8.50 -17.97 -6.82
C SER A 400 -7.43 -17.94 -7.91
N SER A 401 -6.17 -18.26 -7.58
CA SER A 401 -5.05 -18.21 -8.56
C SER A 401 -5.14 -19.27 -9.67
N ARG A 402 -6.01 -20.28 -9.50
CA ARG A 402 -6.43 -21.22 -10.54
C ARG A 402 -7.93 -21.48 -10.44
N ASP A 403 -8.55 -21.98 -11.51
CA ASP A 403 -9.97 -22.37 -11.45
C ASP A 403 -10.17 -23.59 -10.53
N VAL A 404 -10.86 -23.37 -9.40
CA VAL A 404 -11.24 -24.43 -8.45
C VAL A 404 -12.73 -24.79 -8.55
N GLY A 405 -13.43 -24.29 -9.57
CA GLY A 405 -14.83 -24.62 -9.86
C GLY A 405 -15.86 -23.87 -8.99
N MET A 406 -15.49 -22.73 -8.40
CA MET A 406 -16.39 -21.94 -7.54
C MET A 406 -17.68 -21.52 -8.28
N ARG A 407 -18.82 -21.62 -7.60
CA ARG A 407 -20.13 -21.18 -8.09
C ARG A 407 -20.87 -20.43 -6.98
N TRP A 408 -21.44 -19.29 -7.34
CA TRP A 408 -22.31 -18.52 -6.46
C TRP A 408 -23.78 -18.85 -6.75
N SER A 409 -24.60 -18.92 -5.71
CA SER A 409 -26.06 -19.10 -5.78
C SER A 409 -26.75 -18.19 -4.79
N SER A 410 -27.72 -17.40 -5.25
CA SER A 410 -28.59 -16.55 -4.42
C SER A 410 -30.01 -17.09 -4.34
N SER A 411 -30.15 -18.43 -4.34
CA SER A 411 -31.44 -19.14 -4.37
C SER A 411 -31.33 -20.52 -3.70
N GLY A 412 -30.42 -20.66 -2.73
CA GLY A 412 -30.16 -21.89 -2.01
C GLY A 412 -28.93 -22.68 -2.51
N PRO A 413 -28.60 -23.80 -1.85
CA PRO A 413 -27.43 -24.60 -2.18
C PRO A 413 -27.58 -25.30 -3.54
N ILE A 414 -26.49 -25.38 -4.29
CA ILE A 414 -26.44 -26.08 -5.58
C ILE A 414 -26.33 -27.60 -5.33
N GLY A 415 -27.25 -28.38 -5.88
CA GLY A 415 -27.27 -29.84 -5.72
C GLY A 415 -25.96 -30.51 -6.20
N GLY A 416 -25.41 -31.39 -5.36
CA GLY A 416 -24.17 -32.12 -5.65
C GLY A 416 -22.87 -31.33 -5.41
N MET A 417 -22.96 -30.12 -4.86
CA MET A 417 -21.82 -29.27 -4.52
C MET A 417 -21.67 -29.11 -3.00
N LYS A 418 -20.45 -28.82 -2.54
CA LYS A 418 -20.15 -28.39 -1.17
C LYS A 418 -20.47 -26.91 -1.06
N CYS A 419 -21.57 -26.55 -0.41
CA CYS A 419 -22.04 -25.16 -0.34
C CYS A 419 -21.91 -24.59 1.08
N THR A 420 -21.29 -23.43 1.17
CA THR A 420 -21.15 -22.65 2.40
C THR A 420 -22.13 -21.49 2.34
N GLN A 421 -23.01 -21.41 3.34
CA GLN A 421 -23.98 -20.34 3.45
C GLN A 421 -23.27 -19.06 3.87
N ILE A 422 -23.54 -17.97 3.15
CA ILE A 422 -23.01 -16.64 3.45
C ILE A 422 -24.15 -15.85 4.10
N LEU A 423 -23.98 -15.52 5.37
CA LEU A 423 -25.02 -14.93 6.22
C LEU A 423 -24.48 -13.68 6.91
N GLU A 424 -25.22 -12.59 6.86
CA GLU A 424 -25.00 -11.44 7.75
C GLU A 424 -26.30 -11.15 8.53
N PRO A 425 -26.43 -11.64 9.78
CA PRO A 425 -27.68 -11.54 10.54
C PRO A 425 -28.13 -10.10 10.88
N SER A 426 -27.22 -9.14 10.75
CA SER A 426 -27.45 -7.73 11.07
C SER A 426 -27.89 -6.89 9.86
N ASP A 427 -27.83 -7.44 8.65
CA ASP A 427 -28.29 -6.78 7.42
C ASP A 427 -29.80 -7.00 7.23
N PRO A 428 -30.60 -5.94 7.01
CA PRO A 428 -32.03 -6.04 6.74
C PRO A 428 -32.40 -6.75 5.42
N HIS A 429 -31.45 -7.08 4.54
CA HIS A 429 -31.68 -7.79 3.27
C HIS A 429 -31.49 -9.31 3.38
N THR A 430 -31.94 -10.04 2.36
CA THR A 430 -32.26 -11.48 2.40
C THR A 430 -31.06 -12.42 2.23
N TRP A 431 -30.08 -12.38 3.15
CA TRP A 431 -28.90 -13.27 3.09
C TRP A 431 -29.16 -14.76 3.40
N HIS A 432 -30.41 -15.19 3.58
CA HIS A 432 -30.71 -16.56 4.02
C HIS A 432 -30.56 -17.64 2.94
N ASP A 433 -30.45 -17.27 1.67
CA ASP A 433 -30.37 -18.19 0.53
C ASP A 433 -29.11 -18.01 -0.33
N ASN A 434 -28.13 -17.25 0.18
CA ASN A 434 -26.85 -16.99 -0.46
C ASN A 434 -25.81 -18.06 -0.10
N TYR A 435 -25.24 -18.69 -1.13
CA TYR A 435 -24.26 -19.78 -0.99
C TYR A 435 -23.11 -19.62 -1.97
N LEU A 436 -21.89 -19.80 -1.45
CA LEU A 436 -20.71 -20.06 -2.27
C LEU A 436 -20.43 -21.56 -2.25
N CYS A 437 -20.39 -22.16 -3.44
CA CYS A 437 -20.30 -23.60 -3.63
C CYS A 437 -19.02 -24.01 -4.37
N LEU A 438 -18.47 -25.15 -3.96
CA LEU A 438 -17.36 -25.85 -4.60
C LEU A 438 -17.82 -27.22 -5.12
N PRO A 439 -17.20 -27.78 -6.18
CA PRO A 439 -17.50 -29.14 -6.62
C PRO A 439 -17.37 -30.15 -5.47
N GLY A 440 -18.19 -31.20 -5.45
CA GLY A 440 -18.12 -32.24 -4.41
C GLY A 440 -16.74 -32.91 -4.28
N SER A 441 -15.98 -32.96 -5.37
CA SER A 441 -14.62 -33.48 -5.43
C SER A 441 -13.53 -32.44 -5.11
N SER A 442 -13.90 -31.21 -4.74
CA SER A 442 -12.93 -30.16 -4.42
C SER A 442 -12.09 -30.55 -3.20
N GLU A 443 -10.78 -30.30 -3.31
CA GLU A 443 -9.81 -30.43 -2.22
C GLU A 443 -9.92 -29.30 -1.19
N PHE A 444 -10.73 -28.27 -1.49
CA PHE A 444 -11.00 -27.12 -0.63
C PHE A 444 -12.40 -27.22 -0.01
N GLY A 445 -12.56 -26.57 1.13
CA GLY A 445 -13.86 -26.19 1.69
C GLY A 445 -13.86 -24.71 2.08
N PHE A 446 -15.03 -24.17 2.38
CA PHE A 446 -15.16 -22.82 2.90
C PHE A 446 -15.91 -22.81 4.24
N GLN A 447 -15.49 -21.94 5.15
CA GLN A 447 -16.20 -21.68 6.39
C GLN A 447 -16.45 -20.17 6.51
N TRP A 448 -17.71 -19.80 6.68
CA TRP A 448 -18.12 -18.42 6.85
C TRP A 448 -18.10 -18.00 8.33
N SER A 449 -17.69 -16.76 8.60
CA SER A 449 -17.81 -16.08 9.87
C SER A 449 -18.30 -14.65 9.66
N TYR A 450 -19.29 -14.23 10.43
CA TYR A 450 -19.85 -12.86 10.45
C TYR A 450 -19.48 -12.11 11.75
N SER A 451 -18.46 -12.59 12.47
CA SER A 451 -18.06 -12.04 13.78
C SER A 451 -16.54 -12.10 14.00
N GLY A 452 -15.77 -11.93 12.92
CA GLY A 452 -14.32 -11.99 12.93
C GLY A 452 -13.74 -13.39 12.70
N SER A 453 -12.44 -13.46 12.34
CA SER A 453 -11.68 -14.71 12.29
C SER A 453 -10.18 -14.49 12.53
N GLU A 454 -9.62 -15.24 13.48
CA GLU A 454 -8.17 -15.28 13.72
C GLU A 454 -7.43 -16.29 12.81
N ASN A 455 -8.16 -17.04 11.97
CA ASN A 455 -7.56 -18.07 11.12
C ASN A 455 -6.69 -17.42 10.03
N ALA A 456 -5.46 -17.92 9.85
CA ALA A 456 -4.52 -17.42 8.84
C ALA A 456 -5.05 -17.56 7.40
N ASN A 457 -5.95 -18.53 7.15
CA ASN A 457 -6.60 -18.76 5.87
C ASN A 457 -7.95 -18.02 5.71
N ALA A 458 -8.29 -17.14 6.64
CA ALA A 458 -9.52 -16.36 6.58
C ALA A 458 -9.40 -15.15 5.65
N VAL A 459 -10.01 -15.20 4.47
CA VAL A 459 -10.09 -14.04 3.58
C VAL A 459 -11.19 -13.09 4.07
N GLN A 460 -10.84 -11.85 4.40
CA GLN A 460 -11.82 -10.84 4.81
C GLN A 460 -12.66 -10.42 3.59
N TRP A 461 -13.97 -10.49 3.72
CA TRP A 461 -14.92 -10.00 2.71
C TRP A 461 -15.37 -8.61 3.14
N HIS A 462 -14.62 -7.61 2.70
CA HIS A 462 -14.84 -6.21 3.05
C HIS A 462 -15.40 -5.43 1.85
N GLU A 463 -16.57 -4.82 2.02
CA GLU A 463 -17.15 -3.87 1.07
C GLU A 463 -16.95 -2.45 1.58
N ALA A 464 -16.07 -1.68 0.91
CA ALA A 464 -15.72 -0.33 1.36
C ALA A 464 -16.79 0.74 1.04
N ALA A 465 -17.76 0.40 0.19
CA ALA A 465 -18.81 1.30 -0.27
C ALA A 465 -20.11 1.20 0.56
N ASP A 466 -20.30 0.13 1.35
CA ASP A 466 -21.45 -0.02 2.25
C ASP A 466 -21.08 0.44 3.67
N PRO A 467 -21.84 1.39 4.27
CA PRO A 467 -21.62 1.85 5.64
C PRO A 467 -22.04 0.86 6.76
N HIS A 468 -22.46 -0.38 6.45
CA HIS A 468 -22.86 -1.41 7.44
C HIS A 468 -21.82 -2.54 7.63
N THR A 469 -22.19 -3.56 8.41
CA THR A 469 -21.39 -4.41 9.32
C THR A 469 -20.34 -5.35 8.70
N TRP A 470 -19.97 -5.23 7.43
CA TRP A 470 -19.05 -6.15 6.73
C TRP A 470 -17.58 -6.09 7.19
N MET A 471 -17.24 -5.26 8.18
CA MET A 471 -15.87 -5.13 8.67
C MET A 471 -15.36 -6.36 9.45
N ASP A 472 -16.25 -7.28 9.85
CA ASP A 472 -15.90 -8.51 10.56
C ASP A 472 -16.32 -9.79 9.84
N ASN A 473 -16.58 -9.70 8.53
CA ASN A 473 -17.00 -10.84 7.71
C ASN A 473 -15.80 -11.53 7.05
N TYR A 474 -15.67 -12.84 7.25
CA TYR A 474 -14.55 -13.62 6.77
C TYR A 474 -15.01 -14.94 6.14
N LEU A 475 -14.44 -15.25 4.98
CA LEU A 475 -14.49 -16.58 4.39
C LEU A 475 -13.15 -17.28 4.62
N THR A 476 -13.14 -18.27 5.50
CA THR A 476 -11.97 -19.12 5.74
C THR A 476 -11.90 -20.22 4.71
N VAL A 477 -10.80 -20.26 3.96
CA VAL A 477 -10.48 -21.40 3.09
C VAL A 477 -9.93 -22.50 3.98
N ILE A 478 -10.64 -23.61 4.04
CA ILE A 478 -10.21 -24.78 4.80
C ILE A 478 -9.71 -25.85 3.83
N HIS A 479 -8.81 -26.69 4.32
CA HIS A 479 -8.58 -27.98 3.69
C HIS A 479 -9.92 -28.74 3.67
N GLY A 480 -10.19 -29.47 2.60
CA GLY A 480 -11.40 -30.30 2.47
C GLY A 480 -11.47 -31.41 3.53
N ASP A 481 -12.05 -32.54 3.17
CA ASP A 481 -12.06 -33.72 4.03
C ASP A 481 -10.72 -34.45 4.08
N THR A 482 -9.74 -34.02 3.27
CA THR A 482 -8.53 -34.78 2.99
C THR A 482 -7.27 -33.93 3.16
N LEU A 483 -6.33 -34.41 3.97
CA LEU A 483 -4.95 -33.93 4.04
C LEU A 483 -4.08 -34.88 3.19
N VAL A 484 -3.37 -34.36 2.19
CA VAL A 484 -2.58 -35.16 1.25
C VAL A 484 -1.14 -35.32 1.72
N GLN A 485 -0.40 -36.24 1.10
CA GLN A 485 0.99 -36.52 1.43
C GLN A 485 1.84 -35.24 1.50
N SER A 486 2.67 -35.13 2.55
CA SER A 486 3.57 -33.99 2.81
C SER A 486 2.88 -32.65 3.07
N SER A 487 1.56 -32.63 3.24
CA SER A 487 0.82 -31.47 3.76
C SER A 487 0.63 -31.57 5.28
N TYR A 488 0.40 -30.42 5.91
CA TYR A 488 0.24 -30.31 7.36
C TYR A 488 -0.86 -29.31 7.70
N LEU A 489 -1.42 -29.45 8.91
CA LEU A 489 -2.26 -28.46 9.57
C LEU A 489 -1.41 -27.72 10.59
N GLU A 490 -1.30 -26.40 10.50
CA GLU A 490 -0.74 -25.55 11.55
C GLU A 490 -1.74 -25.38 12.71
N ALA A 491 -1.29 -24.76 13.80
CA ALA A 491 -2.15 -24.42 14.92
C ALA A 491 -3.35 -23.58 14.46
N ASN A 492 -4.53 -23.96 14.95
CA ASN A 492 -5.86 -23.45 14.60
C ASN A 492 -6.37 -23.82 13.19
N GLU A 493 -5.69 -24.71 12.47
CA GLU A 493 -6.17 -25.26 11.19
C GLU A 493 -6.91 -26.59 11.36
N GLN A 494 -7.79 -26.90 10.40
CA GLN A 494 -8.66 -28.07 10.45
C GLN A 494 -8.94 -28.67 9.07
N ILE A 495 -9.24 -29.97 9.05
CA ILE A 495 -9.99 -30.63 7.95
C ILE A 495 -11.39 -30.95 8.43
N VAL A 496 -12.37 -30.89 7.53
CA VAL A 496 -13.80 -31.09 7.84
C VAL A 496 -14.37 -32.17 6.94
N SER A 497 -15.10 -33.12 7.53
CA SER A 497 -15.82 -34.16 6.80
C SER A 497 -16.72 -33.60 5.70
N HIS A 498 -16.95 -34.40 4.66
CA HIS A 498 -17.69 -33.99 3.46
C HIS A 498 -19.08 -33.39 3.73
N ASP A 499 -19.75 -33.84 4.79
CA ASP A 499 -21.08 -33.40 5.22
C ASP A 499 -21.03 -32.35 6.35
N GLY A 500 -19.85 -31.85 6.70
CA GLY A 500 -19.65 -30.75 7.65
C GLY A 500 -19.80 -31.11 9.12
N ARG A 501 -20.20 -32.34 9.47
CA ARG A 501 -20.58 -32.72 10.85
C ARG A 501 -19.38 -32.97 11.78
N HIS A 502 -18.26 -33.37 11.20
CA HIS A 502 -17.06 -33.74 11.92
C HIS A 502 -15.86 -32.92 11.45
N ARG A 503 -14.98 -32.52 12.38
CA ARG A 503 -13.73 -31.81 12.07
C ARG A 503 -12.55 -32.37 12.86
N LEU A 504 -11.37 -32.41 12.25
CA LEU A 504 -10.09 -32.60 12.93
C LEU A 504 -9.42 -31.23 13.05
N LEU A 505 -9.18 -30.76 14.27
CA LEU A 505 -8.61 -29.44 14.58
C LEU A 505 -7.26 -29.60 15.29
N MET A 506 -6.22 -28.96 14.76
CA MET A 506 -4.96 -28.75 15.47
C MET A 506 -5.12 -27.51 16.35
N GLN A 507 -5.16 -27.69 17.67
CA GLN A 507 -5.43 -26.61 18.62
C GLN A 507 -4.14 -25.84 18.96
N SER A 508 -4.29 -24.56 19.33
CA SER A 508 -3.16 -23.70 19.76
C SER A 508 -2.47 -24.17 21.05
N ASP A 509 -3.09 -25.06 21.82
CA ASP A 509 -2.49 -25.67 23.01
C ASP A 509 -1.65 -26.93 22.70
N GLY A 510 -1.46 -27.26 21.42
CA GLY A 510 -0.68 -28.40 20.97
C GLY A 510 -1.43 -29.73 20.94
N ASN A 511 -2.76 -29.73 21.13
CA ASN A 511 -3.60 -30.91 21.04
C ASN A 511 -4.24 -31.04 19.65
N LEU A 512 -4.34 -32.26 19.12
CA LEU A 512 -5.06 -32.54 17.86
C LEU A 512 -6.34 -33.31 18.19
N VAL A 513 -7.50 -32.75 17.85
CA VAL A 513 -8.80 -33.22 18.36
C VAL A 513 -9.81 -33.38 17.24
N ILE A 514 -10.54 -34.50 17.25
CA ILE A 514 -11.73 -34.69 16.41
C ILE A 514 -12.95 -34.22 17.19
N TYR A 515 -13.73 -33.33 16.58
CA TYR A 515 -15.03 -32.88 17.08
C TYR A 515 -16.16 -33.43 16.21
N SER A 516 -17.25 -33.85 16.85
CA SER A 516 -18.56 -34.13 16.24
C SER A 516 -19.58 -33.20 16.88
N ASN A 517 -20.25 -32.34 16.10
CA ASN A 517 -21.21 -31.36 16.63
C ASN A 517 -20.66 -30.55 17.82
N ASN A 518 -19.43 -30.02 17.69
CA ASN A 518 -18.68 -29.32 18.74
C ASN A 518 -18.35 -30.15 20.01
N GLN A 519 -18.62 -31.45 20.05
CA GLN A 519 -18.21 -32.34 21.14
C GLN A 519 -16.92 -33.08 20.75
N PRO A 520 -15.88 -33.10 21.59
CA PRO A 520 -14.65 -33.83 21.31
C PRO A 520 -14.92 -35.35 21.39
N ILE A 521 -14.63 -36.08 20.32
CA ILE A 521 -14.82 -37.54 20.25
C ILE A 521 -13.50 -38.33 20.28
N TRP A 522 -12.37 -37.66 20.01
CA TRP A 522 -11.01 -38.21 20.06
C TRP A 522 -9.97 -37.10 20.16
N ALA A 523 -8.83 -37.37 20.79
CA ALA A 523 -7.72 -36.43 20.91
C ALA A 523 -6.38 -37.16 20.96
N THR A 524 -5.29 -36.48 20.57
CA THR A 524 -3.91 -36.94 20.79
C THR A 524 -3.50 -36.91 22.27
N ASN A 525 -4.25 -36.19 23.11
CA ASN A 525 -3.96 -35.95 24.53
C ASN A 525 -2.60 -35.27 24.74
N THR A 526 -2.33 -34.25 23.93
CA THR A 526 -1.11 -33.44 24.00
C THR A 526 -1.34 -31.96 24.36
N PRO A 527 -2.39 -31.57 25.14
CA PRO A 527 -2.55 -30.17 25.53
C PRO A 527 -1.39 -29.70 26.42
N GLY A 528 -0.93 -28.47 26.20
CA GLY A 528 0.24 -27.89 26.85
C GLY A 528 1.59 -28.36 26.28
N SER A 529 1.59 -29.08 25.16
CA SER A 529 2.82 -29.49 24.48
C SER A 529 3.38 -28.38 23.58
N THR A 530 4.58 -28.59 23.03
CA THR A 530 5.21 -27.68 22.08
C THR A 530 4.73 -27.88 20.64
N ALA A 531 3.78 -28.78 20.39
CA ALA A 531 3.30 -29.07 19.05
C ALA A 531 2.59 -27.84 18.45
N VAL A 532 2.99 -27.47 17.24
CA VAL A 532 2.39 -26.36 16.48
C VAL A 532 1.78 -26.83 15.16
N ARG A 533 2.04 -28.06 14.73
CA ARG A 533 1.48 -28.60 13.47
C ARG A 533 1.27 -30.10 13.48
N ALA A 534 0.30 -30.57 12.69
CA ALA A 534 0.02 -31.97 12.39
C ALA A 534 0.37 -32.28 10.92
N HIS A 535 1.41 -33.06 10.69
CA HIS A 535 1.98 -33.33 9.37
C HIS A 535 1.72 -34.79 8.95
N LEU A 536 1.19 -34.99 7.74
CA LEU A 536 1.14 -36.32 7.12
C LEU A 536 2.47 -36.64 6.44
N THR A 537 3.35 -37.31 7.16
CA THR A 537 4.71 -37.64 6.71
C THR A 537 4.72 -38.80 5.74
N ASN A 538 5.59 -38.71 4.73
CA ASN A 538 5.98 -39.85 3.93
C ASN A 538 7.16 -40.53 4.63
N GLY A 539 7.04 -41.82 4.90
CA GLY A 539 8.11 -42.60 5.51
C GLY A 539 9.41 -42.49 4.72
N ILE A 540 10.54 -42.29 5.39
CA ILE A 540 11.87 -42.30 4.77
C ILE A 540 12.66 -43.50 5.32
N PHE A 541 13.35 -44.24 4.44
CA PHE A 541 14.26 -45.34 4.80
C PHE A 541 13.65 -46.48 5.63
N GLY A 542 12.48 -47.00 5.24
CA GLY A 542 11.90 -48.21 5.86
C GLY A 542 11.13 -47.93 7.16
N ILE A 543 10.97 -46.67 7.54
CA ILE A 543 10.02 -46.22 8.56
C ILE A 543 8.71 -45.89 7.84
N GLY A 544 7.56 -46.38 8.33
CA GLY A 544 6.25 -46.07 7.75
C GLY A 544 5.90 -44.58 7.82
N GLY A 545 5.06 -44.10 6.90
CA GLY A 545 4.46 -42.78 6.98
C GLY A 545 3.59 -42.66 8.23
N ASN A 546 3.48 -41.45 8.79
CA ASN A 546 2.73 -41.17 10.01
C ASN A 546 1.91 -39.88 9.90
N LEU A 547 0.83 -39.78 10.66
CA LEU A 547 0.33 -38.49 11.11
C LEU A 547 1.15 -38.10 12.34
N THR A 548 1.92 -37.03 12.23
CA THR A 548 2.96 -36.63 13.19
C THR A 548 2.69 -35.22 13.68
N LEU A 549 2.62 -35.03 15.00
CA LEU A 549 2.66 -33.69 15.58
C LEU A 549 4.11 -33.23 15.72
N LEU A 550 4.39 -32.02 15.23
CA LEU A 550 5.72 -31.42 15.25
C LEU A 550 5.70 -30.10 16.02
N ASP A 551 6.80 -29.82 16.71
CA ASP A 551 7.06 -28.49 17.27
C ASP A 551 7.63 -27.51 16.22
N ALA A 552 7.85 -26.26 16.63
CA ALA A 552 8.39 -25.21 15.76
C ALA A 552 9.82 -25.50 15.24
N GLN A 553 10.54 -26.44 15.85
CA GLN A 553 11.86 -26.91 15.43
C GLN A 553 11.77 -28.22 14.62
N ASN A 554 10.57 -28.60 14.18
CA ASN A 554 10.27 -29.84 13.46
C ASN A 554 10.64 -31.12 14.24
N GLN A 555 10.66 -31.07 15.57
CA GLN A 555 10.83 -32.27 16.41
C GLN A 555 9.50 -32.95 16.62
N VAL A 556 9.53 -34.29 16.68
CA VAL A 556 8.33 -35.12 16.87
C VAL A 556 7.84 -35.04 18.31
N VAL A 557 6.60 -34.58 18.48
CA VAL A 557 5.89 -34.55 19.77
C VAL A 557 4.99 -35.78 19.92
N TRP A 558 4.32 -36.19 18.84
CA TRP A 558 3.41 -37.34 18.82
C TRP A 558 3.33 -37.95 17.42
N GLN A 559 3.02 -39.24 17.31
CA GLN A 559 2.78 -39.88 16.01
C GLN A 559 1.83 -41.09 16.11
N THR A 560 1.14 -41.40 15.01
CA THR A 560 0.21 -42.55 14.90
C THR A 560 0.88 -43.93 14.95
N ASN A 561 2.18 -44.01 14.66
CA ASN A 561 2.92 -45.27 14.43
C ASN A 561 2.24 -46.16 13.36
N SER A 562 1.72 -45.54 12.30
CA SER A 562 1.17 -46.22 11.13
C SER A 562 2.27 -46.87 10.28
N SER A 563 1.88 -47.81 9.43
CA SER A 563 2.78 -48.57 8.55
C SER A 563 2.49 -48.28 7.07
N GLY A 564 3.49 -48.44 6.20
CA GLY A 564 3.34 -48.22 4.76
C GLY A 564 3.64 -46.79 4.30
N VAL A 565 3.37 -46.51 3.02
CA VAL A 565 3.51 -45.18 2.41
C VAL A 565 2.16 -44.47 2.48
N ASN A 566 2.03 -43.50 3.39
CA ASN A 566 0.79 -42.75 3.57
C ASN A 566 0.61 -41.74 2.43
N THR A 567 -0.53 -41.81 1.74
CA THR A 567 -0.84 -40.89 0.64
C THR A 567 -1.87 -39.84 1.02
N ARG A 568 -2.80 -40.18 1.92
CA ARG A 568 -3.80 -39.22 2.41
C ARG A 568 -4.38 -39.60 3.76
N LEU A 569 -4.83 -38.59 4.49
CA LEU A 569 -5.59 -38.66 5.72
C LEU A 569 -6.98 -38.08 5.43
N VAL A 570 -8.06 -38.81 5.74
CA VAL A 570 -9.43 -38.41 5.41
C VAL A 570 -10.29 -38.35 6.67
N MET A 571 -10.92 -37.22 6.92
CA MET A 571 -11.99 -37.04 7.90
C MET A 571 -13.32 -37.49 7.27
N GLN A 572 -13.79 -38.67 7.61
CA GLN A 572 -14.98 -39.27 6.98
C GLN A 572 -16.28 -38.75 7.60
N SER A 573 -17.35 -38.77 6.82
CA SER A 573 -18.70 -38.37 7.26
C SER A 573 -19.33 -39.29 8.30
N ASP A 574 -18.75 -40.45 8.57
CA ASP A 574 -19.14 -41.30 9.68
C ASP A 574 -18.45 -40.93 11.01
N GLY A 575 -17.60 -39.90 11.00
CA GLY A 575 -16.86 -39.45 12.18
C GLY A 575 -15.51 -40.14 12.38
N ASN A 576 -15.09 -41.01 11.46
CA ASN A 576 -13.79 -41.69 11.52
C ASN A 576 -12.70 -40.92 10.78
N LEU A 577 -11.50 -40.84 11.35
CA LEU A 577 -10.32 -40.26 10.71
C LEU A 577 -9.42 -41.41 10.24
N VAL A 578 -9.16 -41.50 8.94
CA VAL A 578 -8.50 -42.66 8.33
C VAL A 578 -7.30 -42.26 7.49
N ILE A 579 -6.17 -42.95 7.69
CA ILE A 579 -4.98 -42.84 6.83
C ILE A 579 -5.04 -43.94 5.78
N TYR A 580 -4.84 -43.56 4.53
CA TYR A 580 -4.78 -44.47 3.37
C TYR A 580 -3.37 -44.55 2.78
N ASP A 581 -3.00 -45.74 2.31
CA ASP A 581 -1.77 -45.96 1.56
C ASP A 581 -1.94 -45.71 0.04
N ALA A 582 -0.88 -45.96 -0.73
CA ALA A 582 -0.88 -45.80 -2.18
C ALA A 582 -1.82 -46.78 -2.93
N ASN A 583 -2.21 -47.90 -2.30
CA ASN A 583 -3.18 -48.86 -2.84
C ASN A 583 -4.61 -48.55 -2.39
N ASN A 584 -4.83 -47.40 -1.74
CA ASN A 584 -6.10 -47.01 -1.17
C ASN A 584 -6.57 -47.94 -0.03
N ALA A 585 -5.65 -48.67 0.60
CA ALA A 585 -5.94 -49.49 1.77
C ALA A 585 -5.82 -48.65 3.05
N PRO A 586 -6.77 -48.78 4.01
CA PRO A 586 -6.67 -48.07 5.28
C PRO A 586 -5.53 -48.68 6.12
N VAL A 587 -4.57 -47.86 6.52
CA VAL A 587 -3.39 -48.28 7.33
C VAL A 587 -3.47 -47.84 8.78
N TRP A 588 -4.36 -46.90 9.10
CA TRP A 588 -4.68 -46.47 10.45
C TRP A 588 -6.06 -45.80 10.50
N ALA A 589 -6.75 -45.90 11.63
CA ALA A 589 -8.01 -45.19 11.88
C ALA A 589 -8.12 -44.74 13.34
N SER A 590 -8.82 -43.63 13.59
CA SER A 590 -9.13 -43.15 14.94
C SER A 590 -10.13 -44.04 15.68
N ASN A 591 -10.86 -44.91 14.96
CA ASN A 591 -11.92 -45.78 15.47
C ASN A 591 -13.04 -45.00 16.18
N THR A 592 -13.40 -43.86 15.60
CA THR A 592 -14.44 -42.95 16.12
C THR A 592 -15.73 -42.99 15.32
N CYS A 593 -15.86 -43.92 14.36
CA CYS A 593 -17.06 -44.01 13.55
C CYS A 593 -18.31 -44.08 14.43
N CYS A 594 -19.41 -43.59 13.86
CA CYS A 594 -20.74 -43.95 14.29
C CYS A 594 -21.12 -43.37 15.67
N ARG A 595 -20.48 -42.25 16.06
CA ARG A 595 -20.69 -41.52 17.32
C ARG A 595 -21.46 -40.21 17.16
#